data_AF-A0A1J0RD56-F1
#
_entry.id   AF-A0A1J0RD56-F1
#
_cell.length_a   1.000
_cell.length_b   1.000
_cell.length_c   1.000
_cell.angle_alpha   90.00
_cell.angle_beta   90.00
_cell.angle_gamma   90.00
#
_symmetry.space_group_name_H-M   'P 1'
#
loop_
_entity.id
_entity.type
_entity.pdbx_description
1 polymer ?
#
loop_
_entity_poly.entity_id
_entity_poly.type
_entity_poly.pdbx_seq_one_letter_code
_entity_poly.pdbx_strand_id
1 'polypeptide(L)'
;MSGCAFGGGNAAVNTGPKALDYNTMKQQLQLYQTLDTTAPCNPAYSSATEAEQPQEYLAKQLCQALKHQPPAPQTITTAGEILKNDETIQKAVAACNKKFQNPKTGSAPKDTEKLINYIEQSYGKSAAEFNNKFKSKITEQKVPVLRNNKVSLESISSIIESSEVYDATSRLEAERSKRESKTTQKNLATVASTSDAKEEGLTEEKDESKCTADKDCEYKDGKCKLKEEVKAKNDGKTTNTTGSNSFVINKAPLLLAFLLDFINL
;
A
#
# COMPACT_ATOMS: atom_id res chain seq x y z
N MET A 1 65.82 29.98 24.33
CA MET A 1 66.15 28.55 24.53
C MET A 1 66.40 28.35 26.00
N SER A 2 65.38 27.95 26.76
CA SER A 2 65.52 27.55 28.16
C SER A 2 65.19 26.06 28.24
N GLY A 3 66.22 25.24 28.46
CA GLY A 3 66.08 23.80 28.59
C GLY A 3 65.62 23.43 30.00
N CYS A 4 64.68 22.48 30.09
CA CYS A 4 64.34 21.82 31.34
C CYS A 4 65.10 20.49 31.41
N ALA A 5 65.89 20.32 32.48
CA ALA A 5 66.51 19.05 32.84
C ALA A 5 65.49 18.21 33.64
N PHE A 6 65.29 16.96 33.23
CA PHE A 6 64.53 15.99 34.02
C PHE A 6 65.51 15.18 34.89
N GLY A 7 65.48 15.47 36.19
CA GLY A 7 66.24 14.75 37.19
C GLY A 7 65.78 13.29 37.31
N GLY A 8 66.75 12.39 37.39
CA GLY A 8 66.54 10.96 37.55
C GLY A 8 65.90 10.60 38.90
N GLY A 9 64.84 9.80 38.82
CA GLY A 9 64.24 9.11 39.94
C GLY A 9 63.37 7.97 39.39
N ASN A 10 63.75 6.73 39.68
CA ASN A 10 63.01 5.55 39.28
C ASN A 10 61.67 5.48 40.02
N ALA A 11 60.64 6.15 39.49
CA ALA A 11 59.26 5.88 39.83
C ALA A 11 58.54 5.56 38.52
N ALA A 12 58.24 4.28 38.31
CA ALA A 12 57.34 3.88 37.24
C ALA A 12 55.96 4.49 37.56
N VAL A 13 55.63 5.60 36.90
CA VAL A 13 54.28 6.17 36.96
C VAL A 13 53.38 5.19 36.22
N ASN A 14 52.62 4.40 36.97
CA ASN A 14 51.65 3.50 36.40
C ASN A 14 50.44 4.33 35.91
N THR A 15 50.42 4.64 34.61
CA THR A 15 49.34 5.38 33.94
C THR A 15 48.27 4.46 33.36
N GLY A 16 48.10 3.25 33.90
CA GLY A 16 46.97 2.40 33.54
C GLY A 16 45.65 3.07 33.95
N PRO A 17 44.63 3.16 33.07
CA PRO A 17 43.32 3.66 33.48
C PRO A 17 42.80 2.76 34.61
N LYS A 18 42.50 3.38 35.76
CA LYS A 18 41.87 2.69 36.89
C LYS A 18 40.55 2.11 36.38
N ALA A 19 40.40 0.78 36.47
CA ALA A 19 39.15 0.13 36.10
C ALA A 19 37.99 0.78 36.88
N LEU A 20 36.95 1.21 36.16
CA LEU A 20 35.77 1.81 36.77
C LEU A 20 35.08 0.76 37.63
N ASP A 21 35.02 1.01 38.94
CA ASP A 21 34.19 0.19 39.84
C ASP A 21 32.73 0.62 39.68
N TYR A 22 32.03 -0.06 38.77
CA TYR A 22 30.61 0.19 38.49
C TYR A 22 29.70 -0.01 39.71
N ASN A 23 30.15 -0.67 40.78
CA ASN A 23 29.33 -0.84 41.98
C ASN A 23 29.33 0.41 42.87
N THR A 24 30.39 1.23 42.83
CA THR A 24 30.41 2.53 43.53
C THR A 24 29.63 3.63 42.79
N MET A 25 29.20 3.40 41.54
CA MET A 25 28.50 4.38 40.70
C MET A 25 26.99 4.12 40.55
N LYS A 26 26.42 3.13 41.25
CA LYS A 26 24.98 2.82 41.18
C LYS A 26 24.22 3.59 42.25
N GLN A 27 23.39 4.53 41.83
CA GLN A 27 22.38 5.17 42.68
C GLN A 27 21.05 4.45 42.49
N GLN A 28 20.44 3.99 43.58
CA GLN A 28 19.09 3.43 43.56
C GLN A 28 18.07 4.58 43.68
N LEU A 29 17.24 4.75 42.65
CA LEU A 29 16.19 5.77 42.61
C LEU A 29 14.81 5.11 42.56
N GLN A 30 13.86 5.68 43.31
CA GLN A 30 12.50 5.17 43.35
C GLN A 30 11.65 5.91 42.31
N LEU A 31 11.22 5.20 41.26
CA LEU A 31 10.51 5.80 40.11
C LEU A 31 9.14 6.37 40.48
N TYR A 32 8.43 5.73 41.41
CA TYR A 32 7.07 6.09 41.83
C TYR A 32 7.07 6.68 43.24
N GLN A 33 6.00 7.40 43.59
CA GLN A 33 5.82 7.99 44.92
C GLN A 33 5.83 6.93 46.05
N THR A 34 5.42 5.70 45.74
CA THR A 34 5.44 4.55 46.65
C THR A 34 6.07 3.34 45.94
N LEU A 35 6.13 2.18 46.59
CA LEU A 35 6.59 0.94 45.94
C LEU A 35 5.53 0.34 44.99
N ASP A 36 4.34 0.94 44.92
CA ASP A 36 3.27 0.57 44.01
C ASP A 36 3.50 1.20 42.62
N THR A 37 3.59 0.37 41.58
CA THR A 37 3.83 0.82 40.20
C THR A 37 2.65 1.57 39.58
N THR A 38 1.48 1.54 40.22
CA THR A 38 0.31 2.34 39.82
C THR A 38 0.35 3.75 40.40
N ALA A 39 1.12 3.98 41.48
CA ALA A 39 1.22 5.28 42.15
C ALA A 39 1.83 6.35 41.23
N PRO A 40 1.53 7.66 41.44
CA PRO A 40 2.12 8.76 40.66
C PRO A 40 3.65 8.70 40.60
N CYS A 41 4.25 9.33 39.58
CA CYS A 41 5.71 9.47 39.52
C CYS A 41 6.23 10.18 40.77
N ASN A 42 7.43 9.80 41.21
CA ASN A 42 8.00 10.32 42.45
C ASN A 42 8.15 11.86 42.36
N PRO A 43 7.45 12.63 43.23
CA PRO A 43 7.45 14.09 43.14
C PRO A 43 8.82 14.71 43.44
N ALA A 44 9.71 13.99 44.13
CA ALA A 44 11.07 14.44 44.45
C ALA A 44 11.90 14.81 43.20
N TYR A 45 11.55 14.26 42.05
CA TYR A 45 12.28 14.47 40.78
C TYR A 45 11.52 15.37 39.81
N SER A 46 10.38 15.95 40.22
CA SER A 46 9.50 16.72 39.32
C SER A 46 10.22 17.91 38.64
N SER A 47 11.10 18.60 39.37
CA SER A 47 11.91 19.71 38.88
C SER A 47 13.25 19.30 38.25
N ALA A 48 13.60 18.01 38.24
CA ALA A 48 14.90 17.56 37.75
C ALA A 48 15.06 17.89 36.26
N THR A 49 16.25 18.37 35.93
CA THR A 49 16.71 18.70 34.58
C THR A 49 17.89 17.81 34.19
N GLU A 50 18.06 17.57 32.89
CA GLU A 50 19.12 16.71 32.37
C GLU A 50 20.53 17.23 32.74
N ALA A 51 20.70 18.55 32.78
CA ALA A 51 22.00 19.17 33.04
C ALA A 51 22.39 19.17 34.52
N GLU A 52 21.43 19.31 35.44
CA GLU A 52 21.70 19.48 36.86
C GLU A 52 21.60 18.15 37.64
N GLN A 53 20.66 17.29 37.23
CA GLN A 53 20.29 16.07 37.95
C GLN A 53 19.98 14.93 36.96
N PRO A 54 20.99 14.45 36.20
CA PRO A 54 20.75 13.55 35.07
C PRO A 54 20.08 12.23 35.47
N GLN A 55 20.38 11.68 36.65
CA GLN A 55 19.81 10.43 37.13
C GLN A 55 18.34 10.59 37.56
N GLU A 56 18.01 11.65 38.31
CA GLU A 56 16.65 11.98 38.71
C GLU A 56 15.80 12.40 37.49
N TYR A 57 16.40 13.12 36.53
CA TYR A 57 15.77 13.41 35.24
C TYR A 57 15.44 12.13 34.49
N LEU A 58 16.39 11.19 34.38
CA LEU A 58 16.14 9.90 33.74
C LEU A 58 15.04 9.11 34.47
N ALA A 59 15.05 9.07 35.81
CA ALA A 59 14.00 8.43 36.61
C ALA A 59 12.61 9.04 36.36
N LYS A 60 12.53 10.37 36.28
CA LYS A 60 11.31 11.11 35.89
C LYS A 60 10.83 10.70 34.50
N GLN A 61 11.71 10.73 33.49
CA GLN A 61 11.36 10.37 32.11
C GLN A 61 10.91 8.92 31.99
N LEU A 62 11.62 7.99 32.64
CA LEU A 62 11.26 6.57 32.66
C LEU A 62 9.88 6.35 33.27
N CYS A 63 9.57 6.98 34.41
CA CYS A 63 8.23 6.87 34.99
C CYS A 63 7.15 7.43 34.06
N GLN A 64 7.39 8.60 33.44
CA GLN A 64 6.44 9.20 32.49
C GLN A 64 6.19 8.28 31.29
N ALA A 65 7.23 7.66 30.73
CA ALA A 65 7.12 6.70 29.64
C ALA A 65 6.35 5.44 30.06
N LEU A 66 6.69 4.85 31.22
CA LEU A 66 6.01 3.66 31.74
C LEU A 66 4.53 3.91 32.06
N LYS A 67 4.17 5.14 32.42
CA LYS A 67 2.80 5.57 32.66
C LYS A 67 2.07 6.05 31.41
N HIS A 68 2.78 6.22 30.30
CA HIS A 68 2.16 6.58 29.05
C HIS A 68 1.33 5.40 28.56
N GLN A 69 0.03 5.44 28.82
CA GLN A 69 -0.89 4.54 28.15
C GLN A 69 -0.89 4.94 26.67
N PRO A 70 -0.80 3.98 25.74
CA PRO A 70 -1.10 4.29 24.35
C PRO A 70 -2.48 4.96 24.34
N PRO A 71 -2.66 6.04 23.56
CA PRO A 71 -3.94 6.74 23.51
C PRO A 71 -5.03 5.70 23.32
N ALA A 72 -6.07 5.78 24.15
CA ALA A 72 -7.22 4.89 24.03
C ALA A 72 -7.61 4.83 22.55
N PRO A 73 -7.91 3.64 21.99
CA PRO A 73 -8.28 3.53 20.58
C PRO A 73 -9.31 4.61 20.28
N GLN A 74 -8.97 5.56 19.40
CA GLN A 74 -9.94 6.58 19.03
C GLN A 74 -11.16 5.85 18.50
N THR A 75 -12.32 6.07 19.11
CA THR A 75 -13.56 5.53 18.59
C THR A 75 -13.73 6.10 17.18
N ILE A 76 -13.54 5.25 16.17
CA ILE A 76 -13.74 5.64 14.79
C ILE A 76 -15.22 6.01 14.66
N THR A 77 -15.50 7.29 14.43
CA THR A 77 -16.86 7.73 14.14
C THR A 77 -17.26 7.20 12.77
N THR A 78 -18.43 6.58 12.68
CA THR A 78 -18.92 5.97 11.44
C THR A 78 -20.10 6.72 10.82
N ALA A 79 -20.55 7.81 11.46
CA ALA A 79 -21.64 8.62 10.97
C ALA A 79 -21.22 9.40 9.71
N GLY A 80 -21.96 9.23 8.61
CA GLY A 80 -21.73 9.92 7.34
C GLY A 80 -21.72 11.44 7.47
N GLU A 81 -22.54 12.01 8.38
CA GLU A 81 -22.55 13.44 8.70
C GLU A 81 -21.21 13.98 9.22
N ILE A 82 -20.42 13.11 9.87
CA ILE A 82 -19.08 13.44 10.36
C ILE A 82 -18.05 13.09 9.28
N LEU A 83 -18.15 11.90 8.70
CA LEU A 83 -17.22 11.40 7.68
C LEU A 83 -17.17 12.29 6.43
N LYS A 84 -18.27 12.96 6.08
CA LYS A 84 -18.31 13.87 4.92
C LYS A 84 -17.31 15.03 5.02
N ASN A 85 -16.88 15.40 6.24
CA ASN A 85 -15.93 16.48 6.49
C ASN A 85 -14.49 15.99 6.70
N ASP A 86 -14.26 14.68 6.73
CA ASP A 86 -12.93 14.10 6.89
C ASP A 86 -12.17 14.13 5.56
N GLU A 87 -11.07 14.88 5.49
CA GLU A 87 -10.28 15.00 4.26
C GLU A 87 -9.70 13.67 3.77
N THR A 88 -9.34 12.77 4.69
CA THR A 88 -8.78 11.45 4.35
C THR A 88 -9.85 10.61 3.69
N ILE A 89 -11.07 10.60 4.25
CA ILE A 89 -12.22 9.90 3.67
C ILE A 89 -12.61 10.51 2.33
N GLN A 90 -12.65 11.84 2.20
CA GLN A 90 -12.91 12.50 0.92
C GLN A 90 -11.90 12.09 -0.15
N LYS A 91 -10.59 12.14 0.16
CA LYS A 91 -9.52 11.73 -0.76
C LYS A 91 -9.64 10.25 -1.14
N ALA A 92 -9.89 9.37 -0.17
CA ALA A 92 -10.03 7.93 -0.41
C ALA A 92 -11.25 7.61 -1.29
N VAL A 93 -12.42 8.20 -1.00
CA VAL A 93 -13.64 7.99 -1.79
C VAL A 93 -13.47 8.56 -3.21
N ALA A 94 -12.84 9.73 -3.34
CA ALA A 94 -12.54 10.32 -4.64
C ALA A 94 -11.60 9.45 -5.47
N ALA A 95 -10.57 8.87 -4.85
CA ALA A 95 -9.63 7.96 -5.51
C ALA A 95 -10.30 6.66 -5.96
N CYS A 96 -11.24 6.12 -5.19
CA CYS A 96 -11.91 4.85 -5.49
C CYS A 96 -13.10 5.00 -6.47
N ASN A 97 -13.66 6.19 -6.63
CA ASN A 97 -14.85 6.43 -7.44
C ASN A 97 -14.56 7.35 -8.63
N LYS A 98 -14.54 6.78 -9.84
CA LYS A 98 -14.29 7.48 -11.11
C LYS A 98 -15.15 8.74 -11.33
N LYS A 99 -16.32 8.85 -10.68
CA LYS A 99 -17.17 10.05 -10.75
C LYS A 99 -16.51 11.28 -10.12
N PHE A 100 -15.70 11.07 -9.08
CA PHE A 100 -15.07 12.12 -8.27
C PHE A 100 -13.54 12.18 -8.45
N GLN A 101 -12.95 11.20 -9.14
CA GLN A 101 -11.54 11.23 -9.51
C GLN A 101 -11.22 12.49 -10.31
N ASN A 102 -10.16 13.20 -9.90
CA ASN A 102 -9.60 14.31 -10.67
C ASN A 102 -8.47 13.78 -11.57
N PRO A 103 -8.65 13.72 -12.90
CA PRO A 103 -7.69 13.09 -13.81
C PRO A 103 -6.43 13.92 -14.08
N LYS A 104 -6.34 15.18 -13.58
CA LYS A 104 -5.29 16.12 -13.97
C LYS A 104 -4.21 16.37 -12.90
N THR A 105 -4.49 16.13 -11.63
CA THR A 105 -3.54 16.37 -10.52
C THR A 105 -3.96 15.52 -9.33
N GLY A 106 -3.02 14.92 -8.61
CA GLY A 106 -3.26 14.21 -7.33
C GLY A 106 -3.71 15.12 -6.16
N SER A 107 -4.44 16.19 -6.48
CA SER A 107 -5.00 17.20 -5.57
C SER A 107 -6.53 17.14 -5.58
N ALA A 108 -7.15 17.93 -4.69
CA ALA A 108 -8.56 17.99 -4.29
C ALA A 108 -9.61 17.32 -5.23
N PRO A 109 -10.61 16.62 -4.66
CA PRO A 109 -11.63 15.91 -5.43
C PRO A 109 -12.34 16.79 -6.47
N LYS A 110 -12.74 16.18 -7.59
CA LYS A 110 -13.65 16.84 -8.52
C LYS A 110 -15.04 16.95 -7.88
N ASP A 111 -15.70 18.10 -8.08
CA ASP A 111 -17.07 18.36 -7.62
C ASP A 111 -17.26 18.11 -6.10
N THR A 112 -16.43 18.75 -5.27
CA THR A 112 -16.36 18.56 -3.80
C THR A 112 -17.73 18.52 -3.11
N GLU A 113 -18.65 19.42 -3.47
CA GLU A 113 -20.00 19.45 -2.89
C GLU A 113 -20.78 18.15 -3.16
N LYS A 114 -20.70 17.61 -4.38
CA LYS A 114 -21.34 16.35 -4.73
C LYS A 114 -20.68 15.17 -4.03
N LEU A 115 -19.37 15.22 -3.82
CA LEU A 115 -18.65 14.20 -3.04
C LEU A 115 -19.09 14.20 -1.58
N ILE A 116 -19.17 15.36 -0.94
CA ILE A 116 -19.62 15.51 0.46
C ILE A 116 -21.02 14.90 0.63
N ASN A 117 -21.95 15.28 -0.25
CA ASN A 117 -23.31 14.71 -0.24
C ASN A 117 -23.31 13.20 -0.50
N TYR A 118 -22.46 12.72 -1.42
CA TYR A 118 -22.33 11.29 -1.68
C TYR A 118 -21.83 10.51 -0.46
N ILE A 119 -20.84 11.03 0.28
CA ILE A 119 -20.30 10.38 1.48
C ILE A 119 -21.38 10.29 2.56
N GLU A 120 -22.06 11.41 2.87
CA GLU A 120 -23.12 11.43 3.88
C GLU A 120 -24.21 10.40 3.58
N GLN A 121 -24.72 10.38 2.35
CA GLN A 121 -25.82 9.51 1.96
C GLN A 121 -25.40 8.03 1.83
N SER A 122 -24.21 7.77 1.30
CA SER A 122 -23.71 6.40 1.11
C SER A 122 -23.43 5.72 2.45
N TYR A 123 -22.79 6.44 3.37
CA TYR A 123 -22.40 5.93 4.68
C TYR A 123 -23.57 5.93 5.68
N GLY A 124 -24.61 6.73 5.43
CA GLY A 124 -25.76 6.90 6.34
C GLY A 124 -25.51 8.03 7.33
N LYS A 125 -26.55 8.77 7.70
CA LYS A 125 -26.38 10.02 8.46
C LYS A 125 -25.87 9.78 9.89
N SER A 126 -26.23 8.65 10.47
CA SER A 126 -25.87 8.26 11.84
C SER A 126 -24.98 7.01 11.88
N ALA A 127 -24.29 6.82 13.00
CA ALA A 127 -23.53 5.60 13.25
C ALA A 127 -24.41 4.33 13.24
N ALA A 128 -25.67 4.45 13.67
CA ALA A 128 -26.64 3.36 13.62
C ALA A 128 -26.98 2.98 12.17
N GLU A 129 -27.23 3.96 11.30
CA GLU A 129 -27.45 3.71 9.88
C GLU A 129 -26.24 3.06 9.22
N PHE A 130 -25.03 3.54 9.52
CA PHE A 130 -23.80 2.92 9.03
C PHE A 130 -23.71 1.45 9.47
N ASN A 131 -23.91 1.18 10.76
CA ASN A 131 -23.83 -0.17 11.30
C ASN A 131 -24.84 -1.11 10.63
N ASN A 132 -26.06 -0.64 10.38
CA ASN A 132 -27.10 -1.42 9.70
C ASN A 132 -26.81 -1.64 8.21
N LYS A 133 -26.13 -0.69 7.55
CA LYS A 133 -25.78 -0.80 6.13
C LYS A 133 -24.59 -1.72 5.90
N PHE A 134 -23.56 -1.60 6.73
CA PHE A 134 -22.27 -2.25 6.52
C PHE A 134 -22.00 -3.32 7.57
N LYS A 135 -21.87 -2.92 8.84
CA LYS A 135 -21.36 -3.79 9.91
C LYS A 135 -22.21 -5.06 10.09
N SER A 136 -23.53 -4.94 10.19
CA SER A 136 -24.43 -6.09 10.36
C SER A 136 -24.35 -7.10 9.22
N LYS A 137 -24.07 -6.63 7.99
CA LYS A 137 -23.98 -7.49 6.81
C LYS A 137 -22.70 -8.32 6.74
N ILE A 138 -21.64 -7.83 7.37
CA ILE A 138 -20.32 -8.50 7.34
C ILE A 138 -20.04 -9.30 8.60
N THR A 139 -20.56 -8.91 9.77
CA THR A 139 -20.20 -9.57 11.04
C THR A 139 -20.56 -11.05 11.08
N GLU A 140 -21.68 -11.43 10.48
CA GLU A 140 -22.17 -12.82 10.46
C GLU A 140 -21.62 -13.64 9.29
N GLN A 141 -20.97 -12.97 8.32
CA GLN A 141 -20.40 -13.66 7.17
C GLN A 141 -19.33 -14.62 7.65
N LYS A 142 -19.40 -15.86 7.14
CA LYS A 142 -18.43 -16.91 7.47
C LYS A 142 -17.27 -16.88 6.50
N VAL A 143 -16.06 -16.96 7.03
CA VAL A 143 -14.81 -16.95 6.26
C VAL A 143 -13.90 -18.11 6.71
N PRO A 144 -13.07 -18.66 5.81
CA PRO A 144 -12.16 -19.73 6.16
C PRO A 144 -11.02 -19.21 7.03
N VAL A 145 -10.77 -19.85 8.16
CA VAL A 145 -9.67 -19.51 9.09
C VAL A 145 -9.06 -20.78 9.70
N LEU A 146 -7.75 -20.76 9.92
CA LEU A 146 -7.02 -21.80 10.62
C LEU A 146 -7.12 -21.59 12.14
N ARG A 147 -7.85 -22.49 12.80
CA ARG A 147 -8.00 -22.51 14.26
C ARG A 147 -7.70 -23.92 14.75
N ASN A 148 -6.85 -24.04 15.77
CA ASN A 148 -6.44 -25.34 16.32
C ASN A 148 -5.91 -26.31 15.24
N ASN A 149 -5.04 -25.82 14.35
CA ASN A 149 -4.47 -26.57 13.22
C ASN A 149 -5.51 -27.14 12.22
N LYS A 150 -6.74 -26.64 12.24
CA LYS A 150 -7.80 -27.03 11.30
C LYS A 150 -8.41 -25.79 10.66
N VAL A 151 -8.65 -25.87 9.35
CA VAL A 151 -9.40 -24.82 8.65
C VAL A 151 -10.89 -25.03 8.90
N SER A 152 -11.57 -24.01 9.44
CA SER A 152 -13.02 -23.96 9.64
C SER A 152 -13.62 -22.66 9.11
N LEU A 153 -14.94 -22.66 8.91
CA LEU A 153 -15.71 -21.48 8.53
C LEU A 153 -16.24 -20.80 9.79
N GLU A 154 -15.64 -19.67 10.14
CA GLU A 154 -15.97 -18.91 11.35
C GLU A 154 -16.60 -17.56 10.96
N SER A 155 -17.47 -17.01 11.80
CA SER A 155 -18.02 -15.68 11.57
C SER A 155 -16.93 -14.63 11.74
N ILE A 156 -16.94 -13.59 10.90
CA ILE A 156 -16.00 -12.46 11.01
C ILE A 156 -16.02 -11.86 12.42
N SER A 157 -17.18 -11.80 13.08
CA SER A 157 -17.31 -11.32 14.46
C SER A 157 -16.58 -12.15 15.52
N SER A 158 -16.29 -13.42 15.24
CA SER A 158 -15.63 -14.35 16.18
C SER A 158 -14.10 -14.43 15.99
N ILE A 159 -13.56 -13.72 15.00
CA ILE A 159 -12.13 -13.69 14.68
C ILE A 159 -11.54 -12.44 15.31
N ILE A 160 -10.88 -12.60 16.47
CA ILE A 160 -10.35 -11.49 17.28
C ILE A 160 -8.82 -11.50 17.32
N GLU A 161 -8.22 -12.69 17.29
CA GLU A 161 -6.78 -12.87 17.34
C GLU A 161 -6.12 -12.41 16.04
N SER A 162 -5.04 -11.63 16.14
CA SER A 162 -4.38 -11.07 14.96
C SER A 162 -3.86 -12.15 14.01
N SER A 163 -3.38 -13.27 14.54
CA SER A 163 -2.95 -14.43 13.74
C SER A 163 -4.08 -15.02 12.90
N GLU A 164 -5.29 -15.13 13.48
CA GLU A 164 -6.47 -15.61 12.79
C GLU A 164 -6.95 -14.61 11.73
N VAL A 165 -6.88 -13.30 12.02
CA VAL A 165 -7.16 -12.24 11.03
C VAL A 165 -6.24 -12.37 9.83
N TYR A 166 -4.93 -12.52 10.04
CA TYR A 166 -3.96 -12.65 8.94
C TYR A 166 -4.18 -13.91 8.10
N ASP A 167 -4.43 -15.07 8.73
CA ASP A 167 -4.72 -16.31 8.00
C ASP A 167 -6.00 -16.19 7.17
N ALA A 168 -7.08 -15.66 7.76
CA ALA A 168 -8.34 -15.45 7.06
C ALA A 168 -8.17 -14.48 5.87
N THR A 169 -7.49 -13.36 6.05
CA THR A 169 -7.20 -12.41 4.96
C THR A 169 -6.36 -13.05 3.87
N SER A 170 -5.29 -13.79 4.22
CA SER A 170 -4.45 -14.47 3.24
C SER A 170 -5.24 -15.46 2.37
N ARG A 171 -6.19 -16.19 2.96
CA ARG A 171 -7.04 -17.13 2.23
C ARG A 171 -8.03 -16.41 1.32
N LEU A 172 -8.66 -15.36 1.81
CA LEU A 172 -9.60 -14.55 1.03
C LEU A 172 -8.91 -13.86 -0.16
N GLU A 173 -7.69 -13.36 0.01
CA GLU A 173 -6.91 -12.80 -1.10
C GLU A 173 -6.51 -13.89 -2.11
N ALA A 174 -6.10 -15.07 -1.65
CA ALA A 174 -5.83 -16.20 -2.56
C ALA A 174 -7.09 -16.59 -3.35
N GLU A 175 -8.27 -16.57 -2.75
CA GLU A 175 -9.53 -16.78 -3.46
C GLU A 175 -9.83 -15.67 -4.46
N ARG A 176 -9.63 -14.40 -4.08
CA ARG A 176 -9.80 -13.25 -4.96
C ARG A 176 -8.90 -13.36 -6.17
N SER A 177 -7.60 -13.62 -5.99
CA SER A 177 -6.65 -13.80 -7.10
C SER A 177 -7.08 -14.92 -8.05
N LYS A 178 -7.59 -16.04 -7.52
CA LYS A 178 -8.15 -17.13 -8.35
C LYS A 178 -9.39 -16.70 -9.16
N ARG A 179 -10.24 -15.83 -8.63
CA ARG A 179 -11.42 -15.31 -9.34
C ARG A 179 -11.02 -14.31 -10.43
N GLU A 180 -10.07 -13.43 -10.12
CA GLU A 180 -9.55 -12.43 -11.06
C GLU A 180 -8.80 -13.10 -12.21
N SER A 181 -7.97 -14.12 -11.94
CA SER A 181 -7.25 -14.86 -12.99
C SER A 181 -8.19 -15.59 -13.95
N LYS A 182 -9.29 -16.17 -13.45
CA LYS A 182 -10.33 -16.81 -14.28
C LYS A 182 -11.07 -15.81 -15.16
N THR A 183 -11.35 -14.61 -14.64
CA THR A 183 -11.99 -13.54 -15.41
C THR A 183 -11.08 -13.07 -16.54
N THR A 184 -9.78 -12.93 -16.29
CA THR A 184 -8.79 -12.60 -17.31
C THR A 184 -8.70 -13.69 -18.38
N GLN A 185 -8.63 -14.97 -18.00
CA GLN A 185 -8.63 -16.08 -18.97
C GLN A 185 -9.91 -16.14 -19.81
N LYS A 186 -11.08 -15.91 -19.21
CA LYS A 186 -12.35 -15.85 -19.95
C LYS A 186 -12.38 -14.69 -20.94
N ASN A 187 -11.85 -13.53 -20.56
CA ASN A 187 -11.78 -12.37 -21.47
C ASN A 187 -10.78 -12.60 -22.62
N LEU A 188 -9.65 -13.29 -22.38
CA LEU A 188 -8.75 -13.72 -23.46
C LEU A 188 -9.40 -14.74 -24.40
N ALA A 189 -10.18 -15.69 -23.86
CA ALA A 189 -10.91 -16.66 -24.68
C ALA A 189 -11.99 -16.00 -25.54
N THR A 190 -12.71 -15.00 -25.03
CA THR A 190 -13.68 -14.22 -25.83
C THR A 190 -12.98 -13.42 -26.93
N VAL A 191 -11.79 -12.86 -26.67
CA VAL A 191 -11.02 -12.14 -27.70
C VAL A 191 -10.51 -13.10 -28.78
N ALA A 192 -10.08 -14.32 -28.41
CA ALA A 192 -9.71 -15.37 -29.37
C ALA A 192 -10.92 -15.86 -30.19
N SER A 193 -12.10 -16.01 -29.59
CA SER A 193 -13.33 -16.37 -30.34
C SER A 193 -13.87 -15.25 -31.22
N THR A 194 -13.47 -13.99 -31.01
CA THR A 194 -13.78 -12.88 -31.93
C THR A 194 -12.76 -12.68 -33.06
N SER A 195 -11.57 -13.29 -32.99
CA SER A 195 -10.64 -13.31 -34.12
C SER A 195 -10.94 -14.42 -35.13
N ASP A 196 -11.59 -15.51 -34.70
CA ASP A 196 -11.91 -16.64 -35.58
C ASP A 196 -13.27 -16.47 -36.31
N ALA A 197 -14.09 -15.49 -35.92
CA ALA A 197 -15.40 -15.22 -36.53
C ALA A 197 -15.37 -14.24 -37.72
N LYS A 198 -14.20 -13.95 -38.30
CA LYS A 198 -14.07 -13.10 -39.51
C LYS A 198 -13.41 -13.80 -40.70
N GLU A 199 -13.34 -15.13 -40.68
CA GLU A 199 -12.81 -15.92 -41.81
C GLU A 199 -13.89 -16.78 -42.52
N GLU A 200 -15.13 -16.85 -42.03
CA GLU A 200 -16.19 -17.67 -42.64
C GLU A 200 -17.13 -16.92 -43.62
N GLY A 201 -16.73 -15.75 -44.12
CA GLY A 201 -17.62 -14.84 -44.85
C GLY A 201 -17.38 -14.64 -46.34
N LEU A 202 -16.36 -15.25 -46.96
CA LEU A 202 -16.10 -15.10 -48.40
C LEU A 202 -16.00 -16.48 -49.04
N THR A 203 -17.14 -17.02 -49.45
CA THR A 203 -17.17 -18.10 -50.45
C THR A 203 -16.33 -17.67 -51.65
N GLU A 204 -15.50 -18.59 -52.16
CA GLU A 204 -14.63 -18.40 -53.33
C GLU A 204 -15.42 -18.09 -54.62
N GLU A 205 -16.03 -16.90 -54.72
CA GLU A 205 -16.63 -16.39 -55.96
C GLU A 205 -15.56 -15.69 -56.80
N LYS A 206 -15.48 -16.06 -58.07
CA LYS A 206 -14.54 -15.51 -59.07
C LYS A 206 -15.17 -14.44 -59.97
N ASP A 207 -16.35 -13.93 -59.60
CA ASP A 207 -17.11 -12.99 -60.42
C ASP A 207 -16.84 -11.54 -59.97
N GLU A 208 -16.13 -10.79 -60.82
CA GLU A 208 -15.67 -9.42 -60.59
C GLU A 208 -16.81 -8.44 -60.27
N SER A 209 -18.01 -8.70 -60.81
CA SER A 209 -19.17 -7.82 -60.67
C SER A 209 -19.82 -7.82 -59.28
N LYS A 210 -19.66 -8.89 -58.50
CA LYS A 210 -20.23 -9.02 -57.15
C LYS A 210 -19.32 -8.47 -56.05
N CYS A 211 -18.01 -8.42 -56.28
CA CYS A 211 -17.05 -8.03 -55.23
C CYS A 211 -16.95 -6.53 -54.98
N THR A 212 -17.46 -5.73 -55.90
CA THR A 212 -17.61 -4.27 -55.73
C THR A 212 -18.94 -3.87 -55.09
N ALA A 213 -19.84 -4.83 -54.83
CA ALA A 213 -21.08 -4.56 -54.10
C ALA A 213 -20.83 -4.26 -52.61
N ASP A 214 -19.73 -4.77 -52.06
CA ASP A 214 -19.28 -4.49 -50.70
C ASP A 214 -18.16 -3.45 -50.70
N LYS A 215 -18.31 -2.38 -49.91
CA LYS A 215 -17.43 -1.19 -50.00
C LYS A 215 -16.00 -1.47 -49.52
N ASP A 216 -15.84 -2.51 -48.72
CA ASP A 216 -14.60 -2.87 -48.04
C ASP A 216 -13.77 -3.93 -48.81
N CYS A 217 -14.28 -4.41 -49.95
CA CYS A 217 -13.60 -5.40 -50.80
C CYS A 217 -13.08 -4.77 -52.12
N GLU A 218 -11.95 -5.29 -52.61
CA GLU A 218 -11.38 -5.04 -53.93
C GLU A 218 -11.02 -6.36 -54.63
N TYR A 219 -11.18 -6.41 -55.96
CA TYR A 219 -10.78 -7.57 -56.74
C TYR A 219 -9.31 -7.46 -57.14
N LYS A 220 -8.46 -8.36 -56.63
CA LYS A 220 -7.03 -8.44 -56.95
C LYS A 220 -6.56 -9.89 -57.06
N ASP A 221 -5.74 -10.16 -58.07
CA ASP A 221 -5.18 -11.49 -58.37
C ASP A 221 -6.23 -12.58 -58.65
N GLY A 222 -7.35 -12.21 -59.28
CA GLY A 222 -8.39 -13.18 -59.66
C GLY A 222 -9.29 -13.64 -58.51
N LYS A 223 -9.24 -12.96 -57.36
CA LYS A 223 -10.09 -13.20 -56.17
C LYS A 223 -10.43 -11.88 -55.47
N CYS A 224 -11.43 -11.90 -54.61
CA CYS A 224 -11.89 -10.74 -53.85
C CYS A 224 -11.14 -10.66 -52.52
N LYS A 225 -10.53 -9.51 -52.25
CA LYS A 225 -9.65 -9.24 -51.10
C LYS A 225 -10.11 -7.98 -50.37
N LEU A 226 -9.84 -7.87 -49.07
CA LEU A 226 -10.13 -6.67 -48.30
C LEU A 226 -9.16 -5.54 -48.71
N LYS A 227 -9.64 -4.29 -48.80
CA LYS A 227 -8.79 -3.15 -49.17
C LYS A 227 -7.73 -2.87 -48.10
N GLU A 228 -6.46 -2.81 -48.51
CA GLU A 228 -5.34 -2.37 -47.67
C GLU A 228 -5.26 -0.83 -47.69
N GLU A 229 -5.53 -0.17 -46.56
CA GLU A 229 -5.40 1.29 -46.46
C GLU A 229 -3.92 1.69 -46.30
N VAL A 230 -3.39 2.44 -47.28
CA VAL A 230 -1.97 2.81 -47.42
C VAL A 230 -1.62 4.14 -46.73
N LYS A 231 -0.45 4.14 -46.07
CA LYS A 231 0.25 5.21 -45.32
C LYS A 231 0.76 6.41 -46.15
N ALA A 232 1.11 7.52 -45.47
CA ALA A 232 2.21 8.46 -45.82
C ALA A 232 2.59 9.31 -44.57
N LYS A 233 3.83 9.75 -44.25
CA LYS A 233 5.08 9.92 -45.02
C LYS A 233 6.31 10.19 -44.09
N ASN A 234 7.48 9.62 -44.45
CA ASN A 234 8.92 10.08 -44.38
C ASN A 234 9.57 10.53 -43.04
N ASP A 235 10.87 10.35 -42.71
CA ASP A 235 12.10 10.27 -43.53
C ASP A 235 13.30 9.53 -42.85
N GLY A 236 14.12 8.88 -43.69
CA GLY A 236 15.58 8.60 -43.66
C GLY A 236 16.41 8.36 -42.39
N LYS A 237 16.99 7.15 -42.24
CA LYS A 237 18.45 6.85 -42.43
C LYS A 237 18.77 5.37 -42.18
N THR A 238 19.50 4.79 -43.11
CA THR A 238 20.05 3.43 -43.20
C THR A 238 21.23 3.19 -42.25
N THR A 239 21.37 1.98 -41.66
CA THR A 239 22.63 1.21 -41.49
C THR A 239 22.32 -0.23 -41.02
N ASN A 240 22.93 -1.20 -41.69
CA ASN A 240 22.82 -2.66 -41.50
C ASN A 240 23.43 -3.17 -40.17
N THR A 241 22.97 -4.32 -39.64
CA THR A 241 23.76 -5.55 -39.36
C THR A 241 22.91 -6.61 -38.65
N THR A 242 22.68 -7.73 -39.35
CA THR A 242 22.60 -9.14 -38.94
C THR A 242 22.09 -9.53 -37.54
N GLY A 243 20.93 -10.19 -37.53
CA GLY A 243 20.77 -11.52 -36.93
C GLY A 243 20.32 -11.61 -35.47
N SER A 244 19.02 -11.47 -35.22
CA SER A 244 18.21 -12.40 -34.40
C SER A 244 16.78 -11.86 -34.32
N ASN A 245 15.78 -12.75 -34.31
CA ASN A 245 14.36 -12.43 -34.34
C ASN A 245 13.97 -11.39 -33.27
N SER A 246 13.72 -10.16 -33.70
CA SER A 246 13.18 -9.09 -32.84
C SER A 246 11.80 -8.74 -33.36
N PHE A 247 10.78 -9.18 -32.64
CA PHE A 247 9.46 -8.57 -32.74
C PHE A 247 9.60 -7.11 -32.32
N VAL A 248 9.28 -6.22 -33.26
CA VAL A 248 9.17 -4.78 -33.07
C VAL A 248 8.08 -4.51 -32.05
N ILE A 249 8.46 -4.31 -30.79
CA ILE A 249 7.58 -3.80 -29.73
C ILE A 249 7.37 -2.31 -30.01
N ASN A 250 6.36 -1.99 -30.81
CA ASN A 250 5.84 -0.63 -30.87
C ASN A 250 5.08 -0.35 -29.56
N LYS A 251 5.57 0.64 -28.80
CA LYS A 251 4.94 1.21 -27.59
C LYS A 251 4.71 0.22 -26.43
N ALA A 252 5.77 -0.10 -25.71
CA ALA A 252 5.66 -0.35 -24.27
C ALA A 252 5.91 0.96 -23.51
N PRO A 253 4.94 1.56 -22.80
CA PRO A 253 5.26 2.63 -21.88
C PRO A 253 5.96 2.00 -20.65
N LEU A 254 7.28 2.11 -20.60
CA LEU A 254 8.08 2.69 -19.51
C LEU A 254 7.67 2.47 -18.03
N LEU A 255 6.84 1.48 -17.70
CA LEU A 255 6.31 1.26 -16.35
C LEU A 255 6.97 0.08 -15.60
N LEU A 256 7.76 -0.74 -16.28
CA LEU A 256 8.46 -1.87 -15.65
C LEU A 256 9.83 -1.52 -15.06
N ALA A 257 10.43 -0.38 -15.41
CA ALA A 257 11.70 0.04 -14.84
C ALA A 257 11.56 0.64 -13.43
N PHE A 258 10.41 1.21 -13.08
CA PHE A 258 10.21 1.87 -11.79
C PHE A 258 9.90 0.91 -10.62
N LEU A 259 9.68 -0.39 -10.86
CA LEU A 259 9.34 -1.33 -9.78
C LEU A 259 10.55 -1.98 -9.10
N LEU A 260 11.73 -1.96 -9.73
CA LEU A 260 12.92 -2.64 -9.20
C LEU A 260 13.81 -1.74 -8.33
N ASP A 261 13.63 -0.42 -8.38
CA ASP A 261 14.44 0.52 -7.57
C ASP A 261 13.88 0.78 -6.16
N PHE A 262 12.60 0.44 -5.88
CA PHE A 262 12.00 0.67 -4.56
C PHE A 262 12.07 -0.52 -3.60
N ILE A 263 12.66 -1.65 -4.02
CA ILE A 263 12.77 -2.86 -3.18
C ILE A 263 14.04 -2.85 -2.31
N ASN A 264 14.93 -1.86 -2.47
CA ASN A 264 16.10 -1.69 -1.61
C ASN A 264 16.13 -0.30 -0.95
N LEU A 265 15.38 -0.13 0.14
CA LEU A 265 15.79 0.69 1.29
C LEU A 265 15.02 0.30 2.55
#